data_AF-A0ABD5T1E5-F1
#
_entry.id   AF-A0ABD5T1E5-F1
#
_cell.length_a   1.000
_cell.length_b   1.000
_cell.length_c   1.000
_cell.angle_alpha   90.00
_cell.angle_beta   90.00
_cell.angle_gamma   90.00
#
_symmetry.space_group_name_H-M   'P 1'
#
loop_
_entity.id
_entity.type
_entity.pdbx_description
1 polymer ?
#
loop_
_entity_poly.entity_id
_entity_poly.type
_entity_poly.pdbx_seq_one_letter_code
_entity_poly.pdbx_strand_id
1 'polypeptide(L)'
;MVHAISPKSRVESLANDAVEPFGTDIMIDRVTVAVEDSHKVRTIASLIESAEIVDTRAFSDQTTEKAVDVSKEMSEEIGNVVDEVVAEECREVIDESGPSWWEESDVIMEEMVHEAVEEAAAWLSDHRDAADRAGVDVEGGGAIAPR
;
A
#
# COMPACT_ATOMS: atom_id res chain seq x y z
N MET A 1 1.41 4.61 -30.15
CA MET A 1 0.95 3.31 -29.63
C MET A 1 1.17 3.41 -28.13
N VAL A 2 0.11 3.66 -27.35
CA VAL A 2 0.23 3.76 -25.90
C VAL A 2 0.35 2.33 -25.41
N HIS A 3 1.49 1.95 -24.83
CA HIS A 3 1.61 0.63 -24.21
C HIS A 3 0.71 0.64 -22.98
N ALA A 4 -0.43 -0.04 -23.04
CA ALA A 4 -1.24 -0.30 -21.86
C ALA A 4 -0.37 -1.05 -20.85
N ILE A 5 -0.23 -0.48 -19.65
CA ILE A 5 0.44 -1.14 -18.53
C ILE A 5 -0.49 -2.26 -18.09
N SER A 6 -0.03 -3.50 -18.15
CA SER A 6 -0.85 -4.64 -17.69
C SER A 6 -1.22 -4.46 -16.20
N PRO A 7 -2.34 -5.02 -15.69
CA PRO A 7 -2.74 -4.86 -14.30
C PRO A 7 -1.65 -5.34 -13.35
N LYS A 8 -0.95 -6.41 -13.74
CA LYS A 8 0.18 -6.93 -12.99
C LYS A 8 1.31 -5.90 -12.89
N SER A 9 1.71 -5.30 -14.00
CA SER A 9 2.76 -4.27 -14.00
C SER A 9 2.35 -3.01 -13.25
N ARG A 10 1.04 -2.69 -13.21
CA ARG A 10 0.52 -1.57 -12.42
C ARG A 10 0.55 -1.87 -10.93
N VAL A 11 0.15 -3.07 -10.51
CA VAL A 11 0.24 -3.51 -9.12
C VAL A 11 1.69 -3.56 -8.66
N GLU A 12 2.61 -4.07 -9.49
CA GLU A 12 4.05 -4.08 -9.22
C GLU A 12 4.60 -2.65 -9.06
N SER A 13 4.18 -1.70 -9.90
CA SER A 13 4.55 -0.28 -9.73
C SER A 13 4.03 0.29 -8.41
N LEU A 14 2.76 0.02 -8.06
CA LEU A 14 2.17 0.48 -6.80
C LEU A 14 2.87 -0.11 -5.59
N ALA A 15 3.29 -1.37 -5.65
CA ALA A 15 4.07 -2.00 -4.58
C ALA A 15 5.45 -1.33 -4.44
N ASN A 16 6.14 -1.07 -5.55
CA ASN A 16 7.42 -0.35 -5.53
C ASN A 16 7.29 1.06 -4.95
N ASP A 17 6.26 1.80 -5.35
CA ASP A 17 5.99 3.14 -4.82
C ASP A 17 5.65 3.10 -3.32
N ALA A 18 4.89 2.09 -2.89
CA ALA A 18 4.49 1.90 -1.50
C ALA A 18 5.66 1.55 -0.57
N VAL A 19 6.72 0.91 -1.08
CA VAL A 19 7.90 0.56 -0.27
C VAL A 19 8.96 1.65 -0.17
N GLU A 20 8.93 2.67 -1.03
CA GLU A 20 9.92 3.76 -1.02
C GLU A 20 10.16 4.42 0.37
N PRO A 21 9.16 4.56 1.26
CA PRO A 21 9.37 5.13 2.58
C PRO A 21 10.15 4.25 3.56
N PHE A 22 10.28 2.95 3.30
CA PHE A 22 10.84 1.97 4.23
C PHE A 22 12.30 1.68 3.92
N GLY A 23 13.12 1.60 4.97
CA GLY A 23 14.55 1.31 4.89
C GLY A 23 14.88 -0.13 5.20
N THR A 24 14.01 -0.83 5.93
CA THR A 24 14.26 -2.18 6.43
C THR A 24 13.69 -3.23 5.48
N ASP A 25 14.49 -4.26 5.16
CA ASP A 25 14.10 -5.37 4.28
C ASP A 25 12.79 -6.06 4.74
N ILE A 26 12.58 -6.16 6.06
CA ILE A 26 11.35 -6.73 6.64
C ILE A 26 10.11 -5.94 6.19
N MET A 27 10.15 -4.60 6.28
CA MET A 27 9.03 -3.75 5.87
C MET A 27 8.85 -3.77 4.36
N ILE A 28 9.94 -3.72 3.61
CA ILE A 28 9.91 -3.79 2.14
C ILE A 28 9.24 -5.09 1.67
N ASP A 29 9.64 -6.23 2.23
CA ASP A 29 9.07 -7.54 1.86
C ASP A 29 7.59 -7.64 2.26
N ARG A 30 7.25 -7.27 3.49
CA ARG A 30 5.88 -7.35 4.02
C ARG A 30 4.93 -6.44 3.21
N VAL A 31 5.29 -5.18 2.99
CA VAL A 31 4.47 -4.24 2.22
C VAL A 31 4.35 -4.65 0.76
N THR A 32 5.45 -5.09 0.13
CA THR A 32 5.40 -5.58 -1.26
C THR A 32 4.40 -6.72 -1.39
N VAL A 33 4.51 -7.74 -0.53
CA VAL A 33 3.62 -8.90 -0.56
C VAL A 33 2.17 -8.48 -0.26
N ALA A 34 1.94 -7.63 0.73
CA ALA A 34 0.59 -7.19 1.09
C ALA A 34 -0.10 -6.43 -0.06
N VAL A 35 0.61 -5.49 -0.71
CA VAL A 35 0.08 -4.73 -1.84
C VAL A 35 -0.13 -5.64 -3.05
N GLU A 36 0.86 -6.48 -3.36
CA GLU A 36 0.76 -7.41 -4.48
C GLU A 36 -0.39 -8.37 -4.29
N ASP A 37 -0.60 -8.93 -3.09
CA ASP A 37 -1.63 -9.93 -2.79
C ASP A 37 -3.02 -9.37 -2.53
N SER A 38 -3.14 -8.06 -2.30
CA SER A 38 -4.41 -7.40 -2.05
C SER A 38 -5.38 -7.57 -3.22
N HIS A 39 -6.48 -8.30 -2.96
CA HIS A 39 -7.58 -8.44 -3.91
C HIS A 39 -8.19 -7.08 -4.26
N LYS A 40 -8.25 -6.14 -3.31
CA LYS A 40 -8.79 -4.79 -3.53
C LYS A 40 -7.93 -4.02 -4.55
N VAL A 41 -6.62 -3.96 -4.34
CA VAL A 41 -5.67 -3.27 -5.24
C VAL A 41 -5.73 -3.88 -6.65
N ARG A 42 -5.66 -5.22 -6.75
CA ARG A 42 -5.78 -5.94 -8.04
C ARG A 42 -7.09 -5.65 -8.77
N THR A 43 -8.20 -5.58 -8.04
CA THR A 43 -9.52 -5.29 -8.62
C THR A 43 -9.57 -3.88 -9.21
N ILE A 44 -9.14 -2.88 -8.45
CA ILE A 44 -9.17 -1.48 -8.91
C ILE A 44 -8.19 -1.27 -10.07
N ALA A 45 -6.99 -1.86 -10.01
CA ALA A 45 -6.01 -1.80 -11.10
C ALA A 45 -6.57 -2.36 -12.41
N SER A 46 -7.32 -3.47 -12.34
CA SER A 46 -7.97 -4.07 -13.51
C SER A 46 -9.13 -3.22 -14.05
N LEU A 47 -9.88 -2.54 -13.18
CA LEU A 47 -10.94 -1.61 -13.60
C LEU A 47 -10.37 -0.37 -14.30
N ILE A 48 -9.27 0.19 -13.80
CA ILE A 48 -8.57 1.31 -14.42
C ILE A 48 -8.09 0.92 -15.82
N GLU A 49 -7.42 -0.23 -15.96
CA GLU A 49 -6.98 -0.70 -17.28
C GLU A 49 -8.18 -0.89 -18.24
N SER A 50 -9.26 -1.49 -17.76
CA SER A 50 -10.47 -1.69 -18.56
C SER A 50 -11.06 -0.36 -19.04
N ALA A 51 -11.00 0.69 -18.21
CA ALA A 51 -11.44 2.03 -18.56
C ALA A 51 -10.49 2.73 -19.56
N GLU A 52 -9.17 2.56 -19.40
CA GLU A 52 -8.14 3.09 -20.31
C GLU A 52 -8.22 2.48 -21.73
N ILE A 53 -8.69 1.24 -21.84
CA ILE A 53 -8.85 0.52 -23.12
C ILE A 53 -10.09 1.00 -23.90
N VAL A 54 -11.06 1.67 -23.27
CA VAL A 54 -12.27 2.14 -23.95
C VAL A 54 -11.88 3.14 -25.05
N ASP A 55 -12.12 2.78 -26.31
CA ASP A 55 -11.81 3.63 -27.46
C ASP A 55 -12.72 4.88 -27.46
N THR A 56 -12.21 5.97 -26.91
CA THR A 56 -12.93 7.23 -26.78
C THR A 56 -13.13 7.97 -28.10
N ARG A 57 -12.52 7.51 -29.21
CA ARG A 57 -12.57 8.19 -30.52
C ARG A 57 -13.95 8.25 -31.17
N ALA A 58 -14.86 7.35 -30.77
CA ALA A 58 -16.24 7.33 -31.24
C ALA A 58 -17.18 8.23 -30.42
N PHE A 59 -16.69 8.84 -29.34
CA PHE A 59 -17.50 9.61 -28.40
C PHE A 59 -17.29 11.12 -28.56
N SER A 60 -18.23 11.91 -28.01
CA SER A 60 -18.12 13.37 -28.02
C SER A 60 -16.98 13.86 -27.12
N ASP A 61 -16.44 15.05 -27.40
CA ASP A 61 -15.38 15.67 -26.58
C ASP A 61 -15.76 15.74 -25.09
N GLN A 62 -17.04 16.03 -24.78
CA GLN A 62 -17.55 16.06 -23.40
C GLN A 62 -17.56 14.66 -22.74
N THR A 63 -17.75 13.60 -23.51
CA THR A 63 -17.68 12.22 -23.02
C THR A 63 -16.23 11.82 -22.75
N THR A 64 -15.32 12.23 -23.64
CA THR A 64 -13.88 12.00 -23.48
C THR A 64 -13.33 12.73 -22.26
N GLU A 65 -13.69 13.99 -22.03
CA GLU A 65 -13.30 14.75 -20.84
C GLU A 65 -13.74 14.07 -19.54
N LYS A 66 -15.02 13.66 -19.46
CA LYS A 66 -15.54 12.93 -18.28
C LYS A 66 -14.84 11.59 -18.06
N ALA A 67 -14.47 10.87 -19.11
CA ALA A 67 -13.75 9.61 -18.98
C ALA A 67 -12.34 9.82 -18.40
N VAL A 68 -11.68 10.93 -18.74
CA VAL A 68 -10.39 11.33 -18.16
C VAL A 68 -10.54 11.70 -16.69
N ASP A 69 -11.56 12.48 -16.32
CA ASP A 69 -11.83 12.84 -14.92
C ASP A 69 -12.06 11.59 -14.06
N VAL A 70 -12.88 10.65 -14.54
CA VAL A 70 -13.14 9.38 -13.85
C VAL A 70 -11.87 8.55 -13.73
N SER A 71 -11.05 8.48 -14.77
CA SER A 71 -9.75 7.76 -14.71
C SER A 71 -8.82 8.36 -13.66
N LYS A 72 -8.83 9.68 -13.49
CA LYS A 72 -8.03 10.37 -12.47
C LYS A 72 -8.55 10.07 -11.06
N GLU A 73 -9.86 10.17 -10.85
CA GLU A 73 -10.51 9.84 -9.58
C GLU A 73 -10.23 8.39 -9.17
N MET A 74 -10.30 7.45 -10.12
CA MET A 74 -9.95 6.04 -9.86
C MET A 74 -8.45 5.84 -9.55
N SER A 75 -7.59 6.68 -10.12
CA SER A 75 -6.14 6.65 -9.85
C SER A 75 -5.81 7.23 -8.47
N GLU A 76 -6.55 8.21 -7.99
CA GLU A 76 -6.46 8.70 -6.61
C GLU A 76 -7.00 7.64 -5.63
N GLU A 77 -8.11 6.99 -5.98
CA GLU A 77 -8.71 5.94 -5.15
C GLU A 77 -7.83 4.70 -4.98
N ILE A 78 -7.13 4.27 -6.05
CA ILE A 78 -6.21 3.13 -5.90
C ILE A 78 -5.04 3.46 -4.98
N GLY A 79 -4.56 4.71 -4.98
CA GLY A 79 -3.56 5.18 -4.02
C GLY A 79 -4.07 5.09 -2.58
N ASN A 80 -5.29 5.58 -2.34
CA ASN A 80 -5.92 5.50 -1.01
C ASN A 80 -6.04 4.06 -0.50
N VAL A 81 -6.39 3.12 -1.38
CA VAL A 81 -6.53 1.70 -1.05
C VAL A 81 -5.16 1.04 -0.82
N VAL A 82 -4.12 1.45 -1.55
CA VAL A 82 -2.75 1.00 -1.27
C VAL A 82 -2.33 1.48 0.11
N ASP A 83 -2.55 2.75 0.44
CA ASP A 83 -2.23 3.29 1.76
C ASP A 83 -2.98 2.55 2.89
N GLU A 84 -4.25 2.16 2.67
CA GLU A 84 -5.00 1.34 3.64
C GLU A 84 -4.36 -0.03 3.86
N VAL A 85 -3.87 -0.67 2.79
CA VAL A 85 -3.17 -1.96 2.87
C VAL A 85 -1.85 -1.80 3.62
N VAL A 86 -1.09 -0.74 3.34
CA VAL A 86 0.17 -0.43 4.05
C VAL A 86 -0.09 -0.14 5.53
N ALA A 87 -1.16 0.60 5.85
CA ALA A 87 -1.53 0.89 7.23
C ALA A 87 -1.86 -0.38 8.03
N GLU A 88 -2.64 -1.28 7.46
CA GLU A 88 -2.97 -2.56 8.09
C GLU A 88 -1.72 -3.41 8.28
N GLU A 89 -0.84 -3.44 7.29
CA GLU A 89 0.42 -4.18 7.35
C GLU A 89 1.36 -3.62 8.42
N CYS A 90 1.48 -2.29 8.53
CA CYS A 90 2.24 -1.64 9.60
C CYS A 90 1.68 -2.00 10.99
N ARG A 91 0.34 -2.05 11.14
CA ARG A 91 -0.30 -2.50 12.38
C ARG A 91 0.07 -3.95 12.70
N GLU A 92 -0.01 -4.84 11.70
CA GLU A 92 0.34 -6.26 11.89
C GLU A 92 1.81 -6.44 12.31
N VAL A 93 2.76 -5.74 11.67
CA VAL A 93 4.17 -5.80 12.08
C VAL A 93 4.35 -5.38 13.54
N ILE A 94 3.69 -4.30 13.97
CA ILE A 94 3.75 -3.84 15.36
C ILE A 94 3.15 -4.87 16.31
N ASP A 95 1.96 -5.40 16.00
CA ASP A 95 1.21 -6.33 16.85
C ASP A 95 1.86 -7.73 16.95
N GLU A 96 2.47 -8.19 15.86
CA GLU A 96 3.10 -9.51 15.76
C GLU A 96 4.57 -9.52 16.17
N SER A 97 5.20 -8.34 16.26
CA SER A 97 6.61 -8.23 16.64
C SER A 97 6.87 -8.86 18.01
N GLY A 98 7.84 -9.77 18.05
CA GLY A 98 8.22 -10.45 19.28
C GLY A 98 9.39 -11.41 19.10
N PRO A 99 9.89 -11.99 20.20
CA PRO A 99 11.13 -12.79 20.20
C PRO A 99 11.16 -13.93 19.19
N SER A 100 10.01 -14.55 18.92
CA SER A 100 9.91 -15.64 17.96
C SER A 100 10.40 -15.26 16.55
N TRP A 101 10.33 -14.00 16.15
CA TRP A 101 10.77 -13.56 14.81
C TRP A 101 12.28 -13.73 14.58
N TRP A 102 13.09 -13.45 15.61
CA TRP A 102 14.56 -13.59 15.52
C TRP A 102 15.09 -14.85 16.22
N GLU A 103 14.37 -15.40 17.20
CA GLU A 103 14.77 -16.66 17.86
C GLU A 103 14.57 -17.89 16.95
N GLU A 104 13.62 -17.83 16.00
CA GLU A 104 13.33 -18.92 15.06
C GLU A 104 13.95 -18.70 13.66
N SER A 105 14.66 -17.59 13.46
CA SER A 105 15.22 -17.19 12.17
C SER A 105 16.75 -17.20 12.17
N ASP A 106 17.32 -17.72 11.09
CA ASP A 106 18.77 -17.68 10.87
C ASP A 106 19.25 -16.36 10.24
N VAL A 107 18.32 -15.51 9.80
CA VAL A 107 18.59 -14.31 8.99
C VAL A 107 18.02 -13.01 9.57
N ILE A 108 16.99 -13.10 10.42
CA ILE A 108 16.37 -11.94 11.08
C ILE A 108 17.03 -11.76 12.45
N MET A 109 17.54 -10.55 12.70
CA MET A 109 18.09 -10.16 14.00
C MET A 109 17.10 -9.30 14.78
N GLU A 110 17.21 -9.29 16.10
CA GLU A 110 16.39 -8.46 17.00
C GLU A 110 16.39 -6.98 16.59
N GLU A 111 17.55 -6.44 16.22
CA GLU A 111 17.71 -5.05 15.74
C GLU A 111 16.86 -4.77 14.50
N MET A 112 16.83 -5.69 13.52
CA MET A 112 16.03 -5.53 12.31
C MET A 112 14.52 -5.49 12.60
N VAL A 113 14.08 -6.30 13.56
CA VAL A 113 12.67 -6.30 14.00
C VAL A 113 12.34 -4.98 14.69
N HIS A 114 13.25 -4.45 15.50
CA HIS A 114 13.05 -3.16 16.15
C HIS A 114 12.98 -2.02 15.14
N GLU A 115 13.90 -1.96 14.18
CA GLU A 115 13.90 -0.97 13.10
C GLU A 115 12.61 -1.03 12.27
N ALA A 116 12.15 -2.24 11.92
CA ALA A 116 10.89 -2.42 11.20
C ALA A 116 9.67 -1.89 11.97
N VAL A 117 9.62 -2.13 13.30
CA VAL A 117 8.56 -1.61 14.17
C VAL A 117 8.61 -0.09 14.27
N GLU A 118 9.81 0.49 14.37
CA GLU A 118 9.97 1.96 14.38
C GLU A 118 9.51 2.59 13.06
N GLU A 119 9.88 1.99 11.92
CA GLU A 119 9.44 2.44 10.59
C GLU A 119 7.91 2.33 10.43
N ALA A 120 7.33 1.19 10.81
CA ALA A 120 5.88 0.98 10.77
C ALA A 120 5.12 2.02 11.63
N ALA A 121 5.60 2.27 12.85
CA ALA A 121 5.00 3.25 13.75
C ALA A 121 5.15 4.69 13.22
N ALA A 122 6.31 5.03 12.66
CA ALA A 122 6.55 6.33 12.03
C ALA A 122 5.63 6.54 10.83
N TRP A 123 5.50 5.55 9.96
CA TRP A 123 4.63 5.62 8.78
C TRP A 123 3.17 5.85 9.19
N LEU A 124 2.66 5.09 10.16
CA LEU A 124 1.29 5.26 10.68
C LEU A 124 1.06 6.64 11.32
N SER A 125 2.07 7.18 12.02
CA SER A 125 1.99 8.53 12.61
C SER A 125 1.91 9.62 11.54
N ASP A 126 2.64 9.46 10.43
CA ASP A 126 2.68 10.42 9.32
C ASP A 126 1.47 10.28 8.38
N HIS A 127 0.86 9.09 8.29
CA HIS A 127 -0.26 8.76 7.40
C HIS A 127 -1.55 8.46 8.17
N ARG A 128 -1.93 9.36 9.09
CA ARG A 128 -3.12 9.18 9.94
C ARG A 128 -4.40 8.99 9.16
N ASP A 129 -4.57 9.73 8.06
CA ASP A 129 -5.76 9.60 7.21
C ASP A 129 -5.87 8.20 6.60
N ALA A 130 -4.74 7.53 6.30
CA ALA A 130 -4.73 6.16 5.80
C ALA A 130 -5.06 5.16 6.91
N ALA A 131 -4.48 5.35 8.09
CA ALA A 131 -4.78 4.53 9.26
C ALA A 131 -6.27 4.62 9.66
N ASP A 132 -6.84 5.83 9.66
CA ASP A 132 -8.25 6.06 9.92
C ASP A 132 -9.16 5.34 8.91
N ARG A 133 -8.82 5.40 7.61
CA ARG A 133 -9.57 4.66 6.56
C ARG A 133 -9.46 3.14 6.74
N ALA A 134 -8.29 2.64 7.14
CA ALA A 134 -8.05 1.24 7.41
C ALA A 134 -8.71 0.75 8.72
N GLY A 135 -9.13 1.68 9.60
CA GLY A 135 -9.63 1.36 10.93
C GLY A 135 -8.53 0.97 11.92
N VAL A 136 -7.29 1.40 11.65
CA VAL A 136 -6.12 1.20 12.50
C VAL A 136 -6.06 2.31 13.55
N ASP A 137 -6.09 1.95 14.82
CA ASP A 137 -6.01 2.93 15.92
C ASP A 137 -4.55 3.31 16.17
N VAL A 138 -4.16 4.50 15.67
CA VAL A 138 -2.85 5.09 15.94
C VAL A 138 -2.98 5.87 17.25
N GLU A 139 -2.99 5.17 18.39
CA GLU A 139 -3.08 5.82 19.70
C GLU A 139 -2.04 6.96 19.76
N GLY A 140 -2.54 8.18 19.89
CA GLY A 140 -1.74 9.38 19.75
C GLY A 140 -0.61 9.43 20.76
N GLY A 141 0.62 9.21 20.29
CA GLY A 141 1.89 9.58 20.94
C GLY A 141 1.89 9.46 22.47
N GLY A 142 1.96 8.25 23.00
CA GLY A 142 1.93 8.08 24.45
C GLY A 142 2.22 6.66 24.93
N ALA A 143 3.48 6.24 24.79
CA ALA A 143 4.08 5.08 25.46
C ALA A 143 3.47 3.71 25.13
N ILE A 144 4.21 2.95 24.33
CA ILE A 144 4.17 1.49 24.35
C ILE A 144 4.56 1.08 25.77
N ALA A 145 3.57 0.78 26.61
CA ALA A 145 3.81 0.22 27.93
C ALA A 145 4.21 -1.25 27.74
N PRO A 146 5.40 -1.68 28.21
CA PRO A 146 5.75 -3.08 28.19
C PRO A 146 4.80 -3.84 29.12
N ARG A 147 4.20 -4.91 28.61
CA ARG A 147 3.53 -5.91 29.45
C ARG A 147 4.55 -6.77 30.18
#